data_AF-A0A2D6X1U5-F1
#
_entry.id   AF-A0A2D6X1U5-F1
#
_cell.length_a   1.000
_cell.length_b   1.000
_cell.length_c   1.000
_cell.angle_alpha   90.00
_cell.angle_beta   90.00
_cell.angle_gamma   90.00
#
_symmetry.space_group_name_H-M   'P 1'
#
loop_
_entity.id
_entity.type
_entity.pdbx_description
1 polymer ?
#
loop_
_entity_poly.entity_id
_entity_poly.type
_entity_poly.pdbx_seq_one_letter_code
_entity_poly.pdbx_strand_id
1 'polypeptide(L)' 'MDSVKVVPESIKDTPTEDSFPSVPKALLERLEKIFPDACPKLGMEGDEIFFRAGQHSAVSYLRQRYEEQIEEARG' A
#
# COMPACT_ATOMS: atom_id res chain seq x y z
N MET A 1 31.34 12.68 17.34
CA MET A 1 30.16 11.89 17.75
C MET A 1 29.21 11.97 16.60
N ASP A 2 29.55 11.20 15.56
CA ASP A 2 28.90 11.28 14.27
C ASP A 2 27.71 10.34 14.29
N SER A 3 26.52 10.94 14.16
CA SER A 3 25.24 10.25 14.14
C SER A 3 25.21 9.28 12.98
N VAL A 4 25.27 7.99 13.31
CA VAL A 4 25.04 6.88 12.39
C VAL A 4 23.65 7.03 11.80
N LYS A 5 23.56 7.42 10.52
CA LYS A 5 22.35 7.23 9.73
C LYS A 5 22.16 5.73 9.55
N VAL A 6 21.30 5.15 10.38
CA VAL A 6 20.79 3.80 10.17
C VAL A 6 19.92 3.85 8.91
N VAL A 7 20.53 3.54 7.78
CA VAL A 7 19.80 3.14 6.58
C VAL A 7 19.36 1.70 6.88
N PRO A 8 18.06 1.39 7.03
CA PRO A 8 17.66 0.02 7.29
C PRO A 8 18.12 -0.86 6.12
N GLU A 9 18.85 -1.91 6.49
CA GLU A 9 19.44 -2.90 5.61
C GLU A 9 18.42 -3.43 4.59
N SER A 10 18.83 -3.38 3.32
CA SER A 10 18.52 -4.35 2.25
C SER A 10 17.21 -5.13 2.43
N ILE A 11 16.13 -4.65 1.85
CA ILE A 11 14.94 -5.47 1.59
C ILE A 11 15.40 -6.66 0.75
N LYS A 12 15.43 -7.85 1.33
CA LYS A 12 15.70 -9.10 0.61
C LYS A 12 14.45 -9.43 -0.21
N ASP A 13 14.24 -8.70 -1.30
CA ASP A 13 13.16 -8.90 -2.27
C ASP A 13 13.50 -10.07 -3.20
N THR A 14 13.41 -11.29 -2.69
CA THR A 14 13.18 -12.42 -3.59
C THR A 14 11.84 -13.02 -3.18
N PRO A 15 10.73 -12.65 -3.86
CA PRO A 15 9.47 -13.33 -3.64
C PRO A 15 9.71 -14.80 -3.99
N THR A 16 9.65 -15.67 -2.99
CA THR A 16 9.23 -17.05 -3.23
C THR A 16 7.84 -16.95 -3.85
N GLU A 17 7.59 -17.62 -4.97
CA GLU A 17 6.34 -17.56 -5.76
C GLU A 17 5.05 -17.63 -4.92
N ASP A 18 5.13 -18.16 -3.69
CA ASP A 18 4.02 -18.41 -2.79
C ASP A 18 3.71 -17.29 -1.75
N SER A 19 4.54 -16.24 -1.60
CA SER A 19 4.31 -15.20 -0.58
C SER A 19 4.19 -13.78 -1.15
N PHE A 20 3.24 -13.01 -0.62
CA PHE A 20 3.06 -11.62 -1.00
C PHE A 20 4.24 -10.77 -0.48
N PRO A 21 4.84 -9.89 -1.29
CA PRO A 21 5.97 -9.08 -0.86
C PRO A 21 5.62 -8.18 0.33
N SER A 22 6.61 -7.84 1.14
CA SER A 22 6.41 -6.93 2.28
C SER A 22 5.87 -5.58 1.80
N VAL A 23 4.78 -5.11 2.40
CA VAL A 23 4.17 -3.84 2.05
C VAL A 23 4.79 -2.73 2.91
N PRO A 24 5.56 -1.78 2.35
CA PRO A 24 6.15 -0.71 3.15
C PRO A 24 5.07 0.27 3.59
N LYS A 25 4.94 0.49 4.91
CA LYS A 25 3.94 1.41 5.48
C LYS A 25 3.97 2.80 4.85
N ALA A 26 5.17 3.35 4.63
CA ALA A 26 5.33 4.68 4.04
C ALA A 26 4.82 4.76 2.59
N LEU A 27 4.95 3.67 1.82
CA LEU A 27 4.39 3.59 0.47
C LEU A 27 2.86 3.53 0.51
N LEU A 28 2.32 2.67 1.38
CA LEU A 28 0.88 2.53 1.57
C LEU A 28 0.22 3.86 1.97
N GLU A 29 0.74 4.53 3.01
CA GLU A 29 0.25 5.83 3.47
C GLU A 29 0.34 6.92 2.39
N ARG A 30 1.31 6.81 1.46
CA ARG A 30 1.42 7.73 0.33
C ARG A 30 0.35 7.44 -0.73
N LEU A 31 0.11 6.17 -1.05
CA LEU A 31 -0.88 5.76 -2.03
C LEU A 31 -2.30 6.14 -1.62
N GLU A 32 -2.65 6.01 -0.34
CA GLU A 32 -3.97 6.39 0.20
C GLU A 32 -4.26 7.89 0.08
N LYS A 33 -3.22 8.72 0.12
CA LYS A 33 -3.34 10.17 -0.12
C LYS A 33 -3.54 10.49 -1.61
N ILE A 34 -2.99 9.67 -2.50
CA ILE A 34 -3.10 9.85 -3.96
C ILE A 34 -4.44 9.32 -4.46
N PHE A 35 -4.89 8.18 -3.93
CA PHE A 35 -6.11 7.47 -4.31
C PHE A 35 -7.05 7.33 -3.10
N PRO A 36 -7.62 8.43 -2.60
CA PRO A 36 -8.46 8.37 -1.41
C PRO A 36 -9.80 7.67 -1.70
N ASP A 37 -10.38 7.06 -0.68
CA ASP A 37 -11.79 6.68 -0.70
C ASP A 37 -12.64 7.95 -0.71
N ALA A 38 -13.12 8.32 -1.90
CA ALA A 38 -13.83 9.57 -2.11
C ALA A 38 -15.07 9.35 -2.94
N CYS A 39 -16.16 10.01 -2.52
CA CYS A 39 -17.40 10.01 -3.28
C CYS A 39 -17.17 10.68 -4.66
N PRO A 40 -17.66 10.07 -5.76
CA PRO A 40 -17.66 10.70 -7.07
C PRO A 40 -18.30 12.09 -7.05
N LYS A 41 -17.74 13.00 -7.84
CA LYS A 41 -18.33 14.34 -8.01
C LYS A 41 -19.50 14.26 -9.00
N LEU A 42 -20.48 15.15 -8.82
CA LEU A 42 -21.55 15.32 -9.79
C LEU A 42 -20.95 15.70 -11.16
N GLY A 43 -21.39 15.01 -12.21
CA GLY A 43 -20.89 15.19 -13.57
C GLY A 43 -19.61 14.41 -13.90
N MET A 44 -19.13 13.53 -13.02
CA MET A 44 -18.08 12.59 -13.37
C MET A 44 -18.63 11.49 -14.28
N GLU A 45 -17.92 11.20 -15.36
CA GLU A 45 -18.28 10.13 -16.30
C GLU A 45 -18.11 8.75 -15.64
N GLY A 46 -18.95 7.80 -16.02
CA GLY A 46 -18.95 6.45 -15.43
C GLY A 46 -17.58 5.76 -15.51
N ASP A 47 -16.90 5.85 -16.65
CA ASP A 47 -15.57 5.25 -16.83
C ASP A 47 -14.52 5.86 -15.89
N GLU A 48 -14.59 7.17 -15.64
CA GLU A 48 -13.70 7.85 -14.69
C GLU A 48 -13.98 7.39 -13.25
N ILE A 49 -15.26 7.19 -12.89
CA ILE A 49 -15.66 6.66 -11.58
C ILE A 49 -15.06 5.27 -11.39
N PHE A 50 -15.25 4.36 -12.35
CA PHE A 50 -14.73 2.99 -12.26
C PHE A 50 -13.21 2.96 -12.22
N PHE A 51 -12.54 3.79 -13.01
CA PHE A 51 -11.09 3.90 -12.99
C PHE A 51 -10.56 4.31 -11.61
N ARG A 52 -11.14 5.36 -11.01
CA ARG A 52 -10.76 5.84 -9.66
C ARG A 52 -11.09 4.80 -8.58
N ALA A 53 -12.24 4.14 -8.67
CA ALA A 53 -12.63 3.07 -7.76
C ALA A 53 -11.65 1.88 -7.83
N GLY A 54 -11.16 1.55 -9.03
CA GLY A 54 -10.14 0.53 -9.22
C GLY A 54 -8.81 0.89 -8.56
N GLN A 55 -8.37 2.14 -8.68
CA GLN A 55 -7.16 2.64 -7.99
C GLN A 55 -7.29 2.48 -6.47
N HIS A 56 -8.42 2.92 -5.90
CA HIS A 56 -8.67 2.77 -4.47
C HIS A 56 -8.74 1.30 -4.03
N SER A 57 -9.37 0.43 -4.83
CA SER A 57 -9.46 -1.01 -4.54
C SER A 57 -8.09 -1.68 -4.44
N ALA A 58 -7.14 -1.32 -5.31
CA ALA A 58 -5.77 -1.80 -5.23
C ALA A 58 -5.06 -1.35 -3.95
N VAL A 59 -5.28 -0.10 -3.52
CA VAL A 59 -4.73 0.43 -2.26
C VAL A 59 -5.33 -0.29 -1.05
N SER A 60 -6.64 -0.51 -1.04
CA SER A 60 -7.34 -1.26 0.02
C SER A 60 -6.80 -2.69 0.14
N TYR A 61 -6.51 -3.34 -0.99
CA TYR A 61 -5.90 -4.66 -1.00
C TYR A 61 -4.49 -4.65 -0.38
N LEU A 62 -3.65 -3.67 -0.74
CA LEU A 62 -2.32 -3.53 -0.12
C LEU A 62 -2.40 -3.28 1.39
N ARG A 63 -3.40 -2.51 1.84
CA ARG A 63 -3.65 -2.30 3.27
C ARG A 63 -3.97 -3.60 3.99
N GLN A 64 -4.86 -4.41 3.42
CA GLN A 64 -5.19 -5.72 3.98
C GLN A 64 -3.94 -6.60 4.09
N ARG A 65 -3.11 -6.67 3.04
CA ARG A 65 -1.86 -7.45 3.08
C ARG A 65 -0.87 -6.95 4.13
N TYR A 66 -0.78 -5.63 4.30
CA TYR A 66 0.04 -5.03 5.35
C TYR A 66 -0.45 -5.40 6.76
N GLU A 67 -1.77 -5.39 6.98
CA GLU A 67 -2.39 -5.80 8.25
C GLU A 67 -2.16 -7.30 8.52
N GLU A 68 -2.34 -8.17 7.53
CA GLU A 68 -2.01 -9.61 7.61
C GLU A 68 -0.54 -9.82 8.02
N GLN A 69 0.39 -9.11 7.39
CA GLN A 69 1.83 -9.18 7.71
C GLN A 69 2.14 -8.75 9.15
N ILE A 70 1.39 -7.78 9.70
CA ILE A 70 1.54 -7.36 11.10
C ILE A 70 1.03 -8.45 12.06
N GLU A 71 -0.13 -9.03 11.76
CA GLU A 71 -0.73 -10.06 12.63
C GLU A 71 0.10 -11.34 12.63
N GLU A 72 0.63 -11.76 11.48
CA GLU A 72 1.57 -12.89 11.38
C GLU A 72 2.86 -12.64 12.18
N ALA A 73 3.35 -11.40 12.25
CA ALA A 73 4.53 -11.06 13.04
C ALA A 73 4.27 -10.99 14.56
N ARG A 74 3.00 -10.96 14.99
CA ARG A 74 2.59 -10.91 16.41
C ARG A 74 2.34 -12.28 17.02
N GLY A 75 2.01 -13.28 16.20
CA GLY A 75 1.78 -14.68 16.59
C GLY A 75 3.05 -15.51 16.60
#